data_AF-A0A7S0LL80-F1
#
_entry.id   AF-A0A7S0LL80-F1
#
_cell.length_a   1.000
_cell.length_b   1.000
_cell.length_c   1.000
_cell.angle_alpha   90.00
_cell.angle_beta   90.00
_cell.angle_gamma   90.00
#
_symmetry.space_group_name_H-M   'P 1'
#
loop_
_entity.id
_entity.type
_entity.pdbx_description
1 polymer ?
#
loop_
_entity_poly.entity_id
_entity_poly.type
_entity_poly.pdbx_seq_one_letter_code
_entity_poly.pdbx_strand_id
1 'polypeptide(L)'
;GFLWFDERSGTCTYFQDRRRKWPFYTRQSGKDHLLALVAANRALRDRNATLLRAAGDPERVAREGERLYVEKPTLRGDANVTWSFAEYGHPGLQLHYLKLKSWQRFTETYALLERAGRRGLFDGPLPDGRPLRIAALGGGPGYE
;
A
#
# COMPACT_ATOMS: atom_id res chain seq x y z
N GLY A 1 -5.23 12.73 2.83
CA GLY A 1 -4.98 11.49 2.06
C GLY A 1 -3.90 11.73 1.02
N PHE A 2 -3.47 10.69 0.32
CA PHE A 2 -2.56 10.78 -0.84
C PHE A 2 -3.32 11.01 -2.15
N LEU A 3 -4.62 11.29 -2.09
CA LEU A 3 -5.48 11.62 -3.22
C LEU A 3 -6.06 13.02 -3.07
N TRP A 4 -6.30 13.66 -4.21
CA TRP A 4 -7.02 14.91 -4.40
C TRP A 4 -7.99 14.72 -5.55
N PHE A 5 -9.24 15.18 -5.42
CA PHE A 5 -10.26 15.04 -6.46
C PHE A 5 -10.75 16.42 -6.88
N ASP A 6 -10.64 16.71 -8.16
CA ASP A 6 -11.20 17.90 -8.78
C ASP A 6 -12.58 17.57 -9.35
N GLU A 7 -13.63 18.03 -8.67
CA GLU A 7 -15.02 17.80 -9.07
C GLU A 7 -15.33 18.42 -10.44
N ARG A 8 -14.69 19.53 -10.79
CA ARG A 8 -14.96 20.24 -12.06
C ARG A 8 -14.46 19.44 -13.26
N SER A 9 -13.27 18.84 -13.15
CA SER A 9 -12.69 18.04 -14.24
C SER A 9 -12.99 16.55 -14.14
N GLY A 10 -13.58 16.09 -13.04
CA GLY A 10 -13.82 14.67 -12.76
C GLY A 10 -12.53 13.86 -12.59
N THR A 11 -11.40 14.53 -12.32
CA THR A 11 -10.08 13.93 -12.25
C THR A 11 -9.62 13.78 -10.81
N CYS A 12 -9.16 12.59 -10.45
CA CYS A 12 -8.47 12.30 -9.21
C CYS A 12 -6.96 12.28 -9.43
N THR A 13 -6.24 13.17 -8.75
CA THR A 13 -4.78 13.13 -8.64
C THR A 13 -4.39 12.29 -7.41
N TYR A 14 -3.45 11.38 -7.56
CA TYR A 14 -2.89 10.60 -6.45
C TYR A 14 -1.38 10.46 -6.56
N PHE A 15 -0.74 10.10 -5.45
CA PHE A 15 0.72 9.95 -5.36
C PHE A 15 1.08 8.59 -4.78
N GLN A 16 2.16 7.97 -5.27
CA GLN A 16 2.59 6.64 -4.82
C GLN A 16 3.49 6.70 -3.56
N ASP A 17 4.06 7.87 -3.27
CA ASP A 17 5.00 8.06 -2.19
C ASP A 17 4.64 9.24 -1.28
N ARG A 18 5.27 9.29 -0.10
CA ARG A 18 5.01 10.32 0.92
C ARG A 18 5.48 11.73 0.53
N ARG A 19 6.46 11.84 -0.37
CA ARG A 19 6.99 13.12 -0.87
C ARG A 19 6.11 13.72 -1.95
N ARG A 20 5.14 12.97 -2.49
CA ARG A 20 4.19 13.43 -3.51
C ARG A 20 4.87 14.05 -4.72
N LYS A 21 6.03 13.47 -5.11
CA LYS A 21 6.87 14.04 -6.16
C LYS A 21 6.24 13.88 -7.56
N TRP A 22 5.62 12.72 -7.81
CA TRP A 22 5.10 12.37 -9.13
C TRP A 22 3.60 12.12 -9.07
N PRO A 23 2.77 13.01 -9.66
CA PRO A 23 1.33 12.83 -9.67
C PRO A 23 0.90 11.78 -10.70
N PHE A 24 -0.10 11.00 -10.33
CA PHE A 24 -0.84 10.09 -11.21
C PHE A 24 -2.30 10.52 -11.24
N TYR A 25 -3.02 10.11 -12.29
CA TYR A 25 -4.38 10.57 -12.55
C TYR A 25 -5.31 9.39 -12.82
N THR A 26 -6.52 9.46 -12.29
CA THR A 26 -7.62 8.55 -12.59
C THR A 26 -8.97 9.29 -12.52
N ARG A 27 -10.08 8.62 -12.80
CA ARG A 27 -11.45 9.16 -12.66
C ARG A 27 -12.03 8.82 -11.29
N GLN A 28 -13.27 9.24 -11.05
CA GLN A 28 -14.02 8.92 -9.82
C GLN A 28 -14.03 7.40 -9.52
N SER A 29 -14.24 6.54 -10.52
CA SER A 29 -14.21 5.08 -10.32
C SER A 29 -12.86 4.57 -9.78
N GLY A 30 -11.74 5.10 -10.28
CA GLY A 30 -10.42 4.72 -9.78
C GLY A 30 -10.12 5.24 -8.39
N LYS A 31 -10.58 6.44 -8.06
CA LYS A 31 -10.56 6.97 -6.68
C LYS A 31 -11.29 6.01 -5.73
N ASP A 32 -12.48 5.55 -6.11
CA ASP A 32 -13.27 4.63 -5.29
C ASP A 32 -12.58 3.28 -5.09
N HIS A 33 -11.99 2.72 -6.15
CA HIS A 33 -11.18 1.50 -6.06
C HIS A 33 -9.96 1.67 -5.14
N LEU A 34 -9.21 2.77 -5.28
CA LEU A 34 -8.04 3.05 -4.43
C LEU A 34 -8.43 3.22 -2.95
N LEU A 35 -9.55 3.90 -2.67
CA LEU A 35 -10.08 4.03 -1.32
C LEU A 35 -10.49 2.67 -0.75
N ALA A 36 -11.14 1.82 -1.54
CA ALA A 36 -11.53 0.47 -1.14
C ALA A 36 -10.31 -0.41 -0.81
N LEU A 37 -9.27 -0.38 -1.64
CA LEU A 37 -8.02 -1.11 -1.39
C LEU A 37 -7.36 -0.68 -0.07
N VAL A 38 -7.38 0.61 0.24
CA VAL A 38 -6.77 1.15 1.46
C VAL A 38 -7.65 0.88 2.68
N ALA A 39 -8.97 0.85 2.48
CA ALA A 39 -9.91 0.42 3.49
C ALA A 39 -9.74 -1.07 3.84
N ALA A 40 -9.39 -1.93 2.88
CA ALA A 40 -9.12 -3.35 3.14
C ALA A 40 -8.01 -3.55 4.19
N ASN A 41 -7.01 -2.67 4.22
CA ASN A 41 -5.95 -2.70 5.23
C ASN A 41 -6.37 -2.22 6.62
N ARG A 42 -7.61 -1.78 6.81
CA ARG A 42 -8.09 -1.32 8.12
C ARG A 42 -8.00 -2.44 9.15
N ALA A 43 -8.46 -3.65 8.84
CA ALA A 43 -8.44 -4.77 9.77
C ALA A 43 -7.02 -5.10 10.26
N LEU A 44 -6.04 -5.10 9.34
CA LEU A 44 -4.63 -5.33 9.68
C LEU A 44 -4.07 -4.20 10.57
N ARG A 45 -4.43 -2.95 10.31
CA ARG A 45 -4.02 -1.80 11.15
C ARG A 45 -4.65 -1.86 12.54
N ASP A 46 -5.92 -2.23 12.63
CA ASP A 46 -6.63 -2.37 13.91
C ASP A 46 -6.01 -3.50 14.73
N ARG A 47 -5.65 -4.62 14.08
CA ARG A 47 -4.92 -5.71 14.72
C ARG A 47 -3.51 -5.28 15.15
N ASN A 48 -2.77 -4.59 14.30
CA ASN A 48 -1.44 -4.07 14.65
C ASN A 48 -1.50 -3.08 15.83
N ALA A 49 -2.57 -2.29 15.97
CA ALA A 49 -2.78 -1.44 17.14
C ALA A 49 -2.87 -2.23 18.46
N THR A 50 -3.33 -3.49 18.42
CA THR A 50 -3.28 -4.37 19.60
C THR A 50 -1.85 -4.78 19.96
N LEU A 51 -0.98 -4.98 18.97
CA LEU A 51 0.44 -5.27 19.17
C LEU A 51 1.20 -4.08 19.75
N LEU A 52 0.89 -2.87 19.29
CA LEU A 52 1.46 -1.63 19.85
C LEU A 52 1.11 -1.46 21.33
N ARG A 53 -0.15 -1.74 21.71
CA ARG A 53 -0.60 -1.70 23.11
C ARG A 53 0.05 -2.77 23.97
N ALA A 54 0.22 -3.98 23.45
CA ALA A 54 0.90 -5.06 24.17
C ALA A 54 2.39 -4.78 24.40
N ALA A 55 3.03 -3.97 23.55
CA ALA A 55 4.43 -3.60 23.65
C ALA A 55 4.72 -2.48 24.67
N GLY A 56 3.71 -1.97 25.39
CA GLY A 56 3.85 -0.93 26.40
C GLY A 56 3.27 0.41 25.93
N ASP A 57 4.12 1.42 25.77
CA ASP A 57 3.73 2.76 25.28
C ASP A 57 3.48 2.72 23.75
N PRO A 58 2.23 2.74 23.28
CA PRO A 58 1.92 2.59 21.86
C PRO A 58 2.49 3.72 21.00
N GLU A 59 2.56 4.93 21.55
CA GLU A 59 3.07 6.09 20.82
C GLU A 59 4.58 6.02 20.68
N ARG A 60 5.28 5.64 21.75
CA ARG A 60 6.73 5.45 21.71
C ARG A 60 7.10 4.35 20.71
N VAL A 61 6.42 3.22 20.75
CA VAL A 61 6.66 2.10 19.82
C VAL A 61 6.34 2.53 18.37
N ALA A 62 5.29 3.31 18.13
CA ALA A 62 4.99 3.83 16.80
C ALA A 62 6.07 4.80 16.29
N ARG A 63 6.61 5.67 17.15
CA ARG A 63 7.72 6.60 16.82
C ARG A 63 9.01 5.84 16.53
N GLU A 64 9.33 4.82 17.33
CA GLU A 64 10.49 3.94 17.09
C GLU A 64 10.37 3.23 15.73
N GLY A 65 9.17 2.74 15.40
CA GLY A 65 8.87 2.17 14.10
C GLY A 65 9.04 3.14 12.93
N GLU A 66 8.67 4.40 13.11
CA GLU A 66 8.88 5.45 12.09
C GLU A 66 10.36 5.68 11.86
N ARG A 67 11.13 5.78 12.94
CA ARG A 67 12.58 5.96 12.90
C ARG A 67 13.24 4.81 12.15
N LEU A 68 12.90 3.57 12.47
CA LEU A 68 13.38 2.38 11.74
C LEU A 68 13.02 2.44 10.25
N TYR A 69 11.80 2.87 9.92
CA TYR A 69 11.37 2.98 8.52
C TYR A 69 12.17 4.04 7.73
N VAL A 70 12.53 5.15 8.36
CA VAL A 70 13.24 6.26 7.72
C VAL A 70 14.74 6.03 7.66
N GLU A 71 15.34 5.68 8.80
CA GLU A 71 16.80 5.58 8.96
C GLU A 71 17.37 4.32 8.33
N LYS A 72 16.59 3.24 8.32
CA LYS A 72 16.94 1.94 7.75
C LYS A 72 18.33 1.47 8.21
N PRO A 73 18.56 1.32 9.52
CA PRO A 73 19.90 1.23 10.10
C PRO A 73 20.70 0.03 9.56
N THR A 74 20.06 -1.12 9.32
CA THR A 74 20.72 -2.32 8.79
C THR A 74 21.13 -2.19 7.31
N LEU A 75 20.55 -1.25 6.56
CA LEU A 75 20.97 -0.97 5.17
C LEU A 75 22.29 -0.21 5.08
N ARG A 76 22.80 0.32 6.20
CA ARG A 76 24.03 1.12 6.21
C ARG A 76 25.30 0.27 6.35
N GLY A 77 25.18 -1.04 6.57
CA GLY A 77 26.31 -1.94 6.86
C GLY A 77 26.54 -3.08 5.86
N ASP A 78 25.49 -3.62 5.23
CA ASP A 78 25.59 -4.78 4.33
C ASP A 78 24.80 -4.58 3.03
N ALA A 79 25.17 -5.31 1.97
CA ALA A 79 24.63 -5.25 0.61
C ALA A 79 23.12 -5.60 0.45
N ASN A 80 22.35 -5.65 1.54
CA ASN A 80 20.93 -5.97 1.52
C ASN A 80 20.09 -4.70 1.37
N VAL A 81 19.14 -4.73 0.42
CA VAL A 81 18.22 -3.62 0.07
C VAL A 81 17.01 -3.54 1.03
N THR A 82 17.00 -4.32 2.12
CA THR A 82 15.85 -4.55 3.02
C THR A 82 16.23 -4.59 4.51
N TRP A 83 15.28 -4.26 5.39
CA TRP A 83 15.39 -4.43 6.85
C TRP A 83 15.65 -5.90 7.22
N SER A 84 16.25 -6.12 8.39
CA SER A 84 16.46 -7.43 9.00
C SER A 84 15.15 -8.09 9.43
N PHE A 85 15.21 -9.40 9.66
CA PHE A 85 14.07 -10.16 10.20
C PHE A 85 13.57 -9.60 11.54
N ALA A 86 14.50 -9.24 12.44
CA ALA A 86 14.17 -8.67 13.74
C ALA A 86 13.45 -7.32 13.60
N GLU A 87 13.88 -6.46 12.67
CA GLU A 87 13.22 -5.18 12.40
C GLU A 87 11.80 -5.37 11.86
N TYR A 88 11.59 -6.33 10.95
CA TYR A 88 10.23 -6.67 10.48
C TYR A 88 9.30 -7.17 11.60
N GLY A 89 9.86 -7.73 12.67
CA GLY A 89 9.13 -8.10 13.89
C GLY A 89 8.64 -6.90 14.72
N HIS A 90 9.16 -5.69 14.49
CA HIS A 90 8.83 -4.52 15.31
C HIS A 90 7.41 -4.00 15.03
N PRO A 91 6.49 -3.96 16.01
CA PRO A 91 5.09 -3.57 15.80
C PRO A 91 4.92 -2.18 15.17
N GLY A 92 5.77 -1.22 15.58
CA GLY A 92 5.78 0.12 15.00
C GLY A 92 6.20 0.11 13.52
N LEU A 93 7.17 -0.72 13.12
CA LEU A 93 7.62 -0.76 11.73
C LEU A 93 6.53 -1.38 10.84
N GLN A 94 5.88 -2.43 11.34
CA GLN A 94 4.73 -3.06 10.70
C GLN A 94 3.60 -2.06 10.43
N LEU A 95 3.28 -1.17 11.40
CA LEU A 95 2.28 -0.12 11.20
C LEU A 95 2.61 0.78 10.00
N HIS A 96 3.87 1.23 9.90
CA HIS A 96 4.32 2.11 8.81
C HIS A 96 4.31 1.38 7.47
N TYR A 97 4.67 0.10 7.44
CA TYR A 97 4.56 -0.74 6.26
C TYR A 97 3.10 -0.87 5.77
N LEU A 98 2.18 -1.21 6.68
CA LEU A 98 0.75 -1.32 6.36
C LEU A 98 0.13 0.00 5.87
N LYS A 99 0.65 1.15 6.34
CA LYS A 99 0.19 2.49 5.92
C LYS A 99 0.80 2.93 4.60
N LEU A 100 2.13 2.90 4.50
CA LEU A 100 2.88 3.56 3.43
C LEU A 100 3.23 2.60 2.30
N LYS A 101 3.71 1.40 2.62
CA LYS A 101 4.12 0.44 1.59
C LYS A 101 2.93 -0.20 0.90
N SER A 102 1.86 -0.50 1.62
CA SER A 102 0.63 -0.97 0.97
C SER A 102 0.03 0.09 0.06
N TRP A 103 0.00 1.36 0.48
CA TRP A 103 -0.44 2.47 -0.37
C TRP A 103 0.38 2.55 -1.67
N GLN A 104 1.71 2.52 -1.54
CA GLN A 104 2.62 2.51 -2.68
C GLN A 104 2.30 1.35 -3.63
N ARG A 105 2.21 0.11 -3.12
CA ARG A 105 1.93 -1.08 -3.94
C ARG A 105 0.57 -0.99 -4.65
N PHE A 106 -0.49 -0.62 -3.93
CA PHE A 106 -1.82 -0.49 -4.52
C PHE A 106 -1.86 0.52 -5.65
N THR A 107 -1.24 1.68 -5.46
CA THR A 107 -1.23 2.75 -6.46
C THR A 107 -0.30 2.45 -7.64
N GLU A 108 0.81 1.74 -7.44
CA GLU A 108 1.69 1.25 -8.51
C GLU A 108 0.98 0.20 -9.37
N THR A 109 0.42 -0.83 -8.75
CA THR A 109 -0.32 -1.89 -9.45
C THR A 109 -1.56 -1.33 -10.14
N TYR A 110 -2.33 -0.46 -9.49
CA TYR A 110 -3.51 0.17 -10.08
C TYR A 110 -3.14 0.98 -11.33
N ALA A 111 -2.10 1.82 -11.27
CA ALA A 111 -1.67 2.63 -12.40
C ALA A 111 -1.28 1.78 -13.63
N LEU A 112 -0.62 0.63 -13.40
CA LEU A 112 -0.29 -0.32 -14.46
C LEU A 112 -1.55 -0.97 -15.04
N LEU A 113 -2.39 -1.56 -14.18
CA LEU A 113 -3.58 -2.29 -14.59
C LEU A 113 -4.60 -1.40 -15.30
N GLU A 114 -4.76 -0.14 -14.86
CA GLU A 114 -5.63 0.82 -15.53
C GLU A 114 -5.18 1.08 -16.97
N ARG A 115 -3.86 1.21 -17.20
CA ARG A 115 -3.32 1.39 -18.56
C ARG A 115 -3.42 0.12 -19.39
N ALA A 116 -3.19 -1.04 -18.79
CA ALA A 116 -3.32 -2.33 -19.46
C ALA A 116 -4.78 -2.63 -19.83
N GLY A 117 -5.73 -2.27 -18.97
CA GLY A 117 -7.16 -2.35 -19.26
C GLY A 117 -7.56 -1.51 -20.48
N ARG A 118 -7.01 -0.30 -20.62
CA ARG A 118 -7.20 0.53 -21.83
C ARG A 118 -6.60 -0.08 -23.10
N ARG A 119 -5.72 -1.09 -22.97
CA ARG A 119 -5.15 -1.86 -24.07
C ARG A 119 -5.87 -3.19 -24.28
N GLY A 120 -6.98 -3.42 -23.58
CA GLY A 120 -7.82 -4.60 -23.71
C GLY A 120 -7.38 -5.81 -22.89
N LEU A 121 -6.52 -5.63 -21.87
CA LEU A 121 -6.10 -6.74 -20.99
C LEU A 121 -7.30 -7.49 -20.40
N PHE A 122 -8.42 -6.81 -20.18
CA PHE A 122 -9.62 -7.35 -19.54
C PHE A 122 -10.78 -7.62 -20.51
N ASP A 123 -10.57 -7.52 -21.82
CA ASP A 123 -11.66 -7.56 -22.83
C ASP A 123 -12.14 -8.98 -23.15
N GLY A 124 -11.46 -10.00 -22.64
CA GLY A 124 -11.76 -11.40 -22.93
C GLY A 124 -11.64 -12.32 -21.72
N PRO A 125 -12.27 -13.51 -21.78
CA PRO A 125 -12.06 -14.54 -20.78
C PRO A 125 -10.64 -15.10 -20.86
N LEU A 126 -10.26 -15.84 -19.82
CA LEU A 126 -9.10 -16.72 -19.85
C LEU A 126 -9.25 -17.78 -20.97
N PRO A 127 -8.16 -18.45 -21.41
CA PRO A 127 -8.22 -19.47 -22.46
C PRO A 127 -9.22 -20.61 -22.21
N ASP A 128 -9.58 -20.84 -20.94
CA ASP A 128 -10.56 -21.84 -20.51
C ASP A 128 -12.01 -21.30 -20.41
N GLY A 129 -12.26 -20.07 -20.87
CA GLY A 129 -13.59 -19.46 -20.90
C GLY A 129 -14.02 -18.77 -19.61
N ARG A 130 -13.23 -18.82 -18.53
CA ARG A 130 -13.57 -18.12 -17.28
C ARG A 130 -13.35 -16.61 -17.39
N PRO A 131 -14.17 -15.77 -16.74
CA PRO A 131 -13.94 -14.33 -16.72
C PRO A 131 -12.59 -14.02 -16.04
N LEU A 132 -11.83 -13.08 -16.59
CA LEU A 132 -10.56 -12.63 -16.01
C LEU A 132 -10.84 -11.82 -14.73
N ARG A 133 -10.91 -12.52 -13.60
CA ARG A 133 -11.04 -11.93 -12.26
C ARG A 133 -9.85 -12.37 -11.43
N ILE A 134 -8.82 -11.53 -11.37
CA ILE A 134 -7.63 -11.79 -10.56
C ILE A 134 -7.73 -10.95 -9.30
N ALA A 135 -8.10 -11.58 -8.18
CA ALA A 135 -7.84 -11.03 -6.85
C ALA A 135 -6.45 -11.50 -6.45
N ALA A 136 -5.45 -10.64 -6.60
CA ALA A 136 -4.15 -10.85 -5.99
C ALA A 136 -3.83 -9.61 -5.18
N LEU A 137 -4.31 -9.57 -3.93
CA LEU A 137 -3.66 -8.74 -2.93
C LEU A 137 -2.33 -9.44 -2.60
N GLY A 138 -1.34 -9.33 -3.51
CA GLY A 138 0.00 -9.90 -3.37
C GLY A 138 0.80 -9.21 -2.26
N GLY A 139 0.32 -9.34 -1.02
CA GLY A 139 0.84 -8.69 0.18
C GLY A 139 1.58 -9.63 1.13
N GLY A 140 1.44 -10.94 0.97
CA GLY A 140 1.86 -11.96 1.95
C GLY A 140 0.71 -12.37 2.88
N PRO A 141 0.99 -13.03 4.03
CA PRO A 141 -0.03 -13.47 4.97
C PRO A 141 -0.96 -12.35 5.43
N GLY A 142 -2.27 -12.63 5.50
CA GLY A 142 -3.32 -11.66 5.84
C GLY A 142 -3.90 -10.88 4.63
N TYR A 143 -3.50 -11.27 3.41
CA TYR A 143 -4.07 -10.80 2.15
C TYR A 143 -4.59 -11.95 1.27
N GLU A 144 -4.77 -13.15 1.86
CA GLU A 144 -5.39 -14.31 1.21
C GLU A 144 -6.89 -14.11 0.89
#